data_AF-A0A5C6ZP93-F1
#
_entry.id   AF-A0A5C6ZP93-F1
#
_cell.length_a   1.000
_cell.length_b   1.000
_cell.length_c   1.000
_cell.angle_alpha   90.00
_cell.angle_beta   90.00
_cell.angle_gamma   90.00
#
_symmetry.space_group_name_H-M   'P 1'
#
loop_
_entity.id
_entity.type
_entity.pdbx_description
1 polymer ?
#
loop_
_entity_poly.entity_id
_entity_poly.type
_entity_poly.pdbx_seq_one_letter_code
_entity_poly.pdbx_strand_id
1 'polypeptide(L)' 'MFVKARLANLQAVDVNAFDVIYICPHRSELGTLIFRRHHTPPRRALFIELPFAAPCGSIDHIRDVLDPQRFQDGWLT' A
#
# COMPACT_ATOMS: atom_id res chain seq x y z
N MET A 1 -1.65 -4.05 14.16
CA MET A 1 -2.27 -2.71 14.01
C MET A 1 -2.68 -2.55 12.55
N PHE A 2 -3.89 -2.06 12.31
CA PHE A 2 -4.45 -1.92 10.97
C PHE A 2 -4.75 -0.45 10.71
N VAL A 3 -4.28 0.08 9.58
CA VAL A 3 -4.51 1.47 9.18
C VAL A 3 -5.18 1.45 7.81
N LYS A 4 -6.29 2.18 7.68
CA LYS A 4 -6.95 2.40 6.38
C LYS A 4 -6.69 3.84 5.95
N ALA A 5 -6.05 4.00 4.79
CA ALA A 5 -5.76 5.29 4.18
C ALA A 5 -6.47 5.39 2.83
N ARG A 6 -6.81 6.63 2.43
CA ARG A 6 -7.17 6.92 1.05
C ARG A 6 -5.91 7.32 0.29
N LEU A 7 -5.88 7.04 -1.01
CA LEU A 7 -4.76 7.39 -1.90
C LEU A 7 -4.29 8.86 -1.73
N ALA A 8 -5.23 9.79 -1.56
CA ALA A 8 -4.93 11.21 -1.39
C ALA A 8 -4.10 11.56 -0.12
N ASN A 9 -4.06 10.66 0.88
CA ASN A 9 -3.42 10.90 2.17
C ASN A 9 -2.09 10.13 2.34
N LEU A 10 -1.53 9.58 1.25
CA LEU A 10 -0.33 8.74 1.32
C LEU A 10 0.99 9.49 1.53
N GLN A 11 1.03 10.81 1.30
CA GLN A 11 2.28 11.59 1.34
C GLN A 11 3.00 11.60 2.70
N ALA A 12 2.29 11.32 3.80
CA ALA A 12 2.87 11.29 5.15
C ALA A 12 3.05 9.86 5.69
N VAL A 13 2.81 8.84 4.87
CA VAL A 13 2.83 7.44 5.29
C VAL A 13 4.23 6.87 5.06
N ASP A 14 4.93 6.54 6.14
CA ASP A 14 6.20 5.82 6.08
C ASP A 14 5.95 4.33 5.81
N VAL A 15 6.43 3.84 4.67
CA VAL A 15 6.38 2.41 4.30
C VAL A 15 7.01 1.51 5.38
N ASN A 16 7.98 2.01 6.14
CA ASN A 16 8.65 1.23 7.19
C ASN A 16 7.79 0.95 8.42
N ALA A 17 6.70 1.70 8.58
CA ALA A 17 5.71 1.45 9.62
C ALA A 17 4.87 0.20 9.34
N PHE A 18 4.96 -0.40 8.15
CA PHE A 18 4.11 -1.51 7.73
C PHE A 18 4.92 -2.72 7.26
N ASP A 19 4.34 -3.89 7.52
CA ASP A 19 4.89 -5.18 7.10
C ASP A 19 4.19 -5.66 5.82
N VAL A 20 2.94 -5.24 5.59
CA VAL A 20 2.16 -5.54 4.39
C VAL A 20 1.31 -4.35 3.97
N ILE A 21 1.12 -4.17 2.66
CA ILE A 21 0.22 -3.16 2.08
C ILE A 21 -0.76 -3.83 1.13
N TYR A 22 -2.04 -3.54 1.33
CA TYR A 22 -3.12 -3.97 0.48
C TYR A 22 -3.74 -2.78 -0.24
N ILE A 23 -4.16 -2.98 -1.49
CA ILE A 23 -5.07 -2.06 -2.19
C ILE A 23 -6.48 -2.62 -2.15
N CYS A 24 -7.45 -1.78 -1.84
CA CYS A 24 -8.86 -2.14 -1.81
C CYS A 24 -9.60 -1.32 -2.87
N PRO A 25 -10.39 -1.96 -3.75
CA PRO A 25 -11.38 -1.24 -4.56
C PRO A 25 -12.32 -0.41 -3.67
N HIS A 26 -12.92 0.64 -4.23
CA HIS A 26 -13.83 1.51 -3.48
C HIS A 26 -14.94 0.70 -2.80
N ARG A 27 -15.10 0.87 -1.48
CA ARG A 27 -16.07 0.13 -0.64
C ARG A 27 -15.91 -1.40 -0.63
N SER A 28 -14.75 -1.93 -1.01
CA SER A 28 -14.44 -3.36 -0.89
C SER A 28 -13.84 -3.70 0.47
N GLU A 29 -14.26 -4.83 1.04
CA GLU A 29 -13.61 -5.46 2.19
C GLU A 29 -12.44 -6.36 1.79
N LEU A 30 -12.38 -6.73 0.50
CA LEU A 30 -11.27 -7.49 -0.08
C LEU A 30 -10.20 -6.54 -0.58
N GLY A 31 -8.94 -6.87 -0.29
CA GLY A 31 -7.77 -6.14 -0.75
C GLY A 31 -6.75 -7.06 -1.43
N THR A 32 -6.10 -6.53 -2.46
CA THR A 32 -4.98 -7.19 -3.14
C THR A 32 -3.68 -6.78 -2.47
N LEU A 33 -2.87 -7.76 -2.07
CA LEU A 33 -1.54 -7.51 -1.49
C LEU A 33 -0.61 -6.96 -2.59
N ILE A 34 0.00 -5.80 -2.34
CA ILE A 34 0.96 -5.16 -3.27
C ILE A 34 2.35 -4.99 -2.68
N PHE A 35 2.50 -5.16 -1.37
CA PHE A 35 3.78 -5.09 -0.68
C PHE A 35 3.82 -6.07 0.48
N ARG A 36 4.95 -6.76 0.64
CA ARG A 36 5.26 -7.59 1.80
C ARG A 36 6.72 -7.42 2.20
N ARG A 37 6.95 -7.00 3.44
CA ARG A 37 8.27 -6.95 4.05
C ARG A 37 8.81 -8.37 4.22
N HIS A 38 10.02 -8.57 3.70
CA HIS A 38 10.74 -9.83 3.86
C HIS A 38 11.19 -10.03 5.31
N HIS A 39 11.33 -11.29 5.72
CA HIS A 39 11.87 -11.70 7.03
C HIS A 39 11.10 -11.28 8.28
N THR A 40 9.91 -10.68 8.15
CA THR A 40 9.04 -10.35 9.29
C THR A 40 7.65 -10.96 9.14
N PRO A 41 7.09 -11.61 10.18
CA PRO A 41 5.69 -11.99 10.17
C PRO A 41 4.82 -10.72 10.10
N PRO A 42 3.72 -10.72 9.32
CA PRO A 42 2.91 -9.52 9.13
C PRO A 42 2.15 -9.16 10.40
N ARG A 43 2.50 -8.04 11.03
CA ARG A 43 1.85 -7.52 12.26
C ARG A 43 1.19 -6.16 12.06
N ARG A 44 1.69 -5.40 11.09
CA ARG A 44 1.27 -4.05 10.75
C ARG A 44 0.85 -4.02 9.29
N ALA A 45 -0.42 -3.73 9.03
CA ALA A 45 -0.96 -3.71 7.68
C ALA A 45 -1.57 -2.35 7.35
N LEU A 46 -1.25 -1.87 6.15
CA LEU A 46 -1.84 -0.69 5.54
C LEU A 46 -2.84 -1.13 4.47
N PHE A 47 -4.06 -0.60 4.55
CA PHE A 47 -5.07 -0.76 3.51
C PHE A 47 -5.25 0.57 2.80
N ILE A 48 -5.04 0.58 1.48
CA ILE A 48 -5.17 1.77 0.65
C ILE A 48 -6.44 1.62 -0.17
N GLU A 49 -7.45 2.43 0.13
CA GLU A 49 -8.67 2.48 -0.66
C GLU A 49 -8.44 3.30 -1.94
N LEU A 50 -8.65 2.65 -3.08
CA LEU A 50 -8.64 3.28 -4.38
C LEU A 50 -9.94 4.07 -4.63
N PRO A 51 -9.88 5.17 -5.41
CA PRO A 51 -11.09 5.86 -5.85
C PRO A 51 -11.91 4.98 -6.80
N PHE A 52 -13.20 5.31 -6.98
CA PHE A 52 -14.13 4.55 -7.82
C PHE A 52 -13.62 4.33 -9.25
N ALA A 53 -12.99 5.36 -9.84
CA ALA A 53 -12.28 5.26 -11.11
C ALA A 53 -10.77 5.35 -10.83
N ALA A 54 -10.15 4.23 -10.47
CA ALA A 54 -8.71 4.17 -10.26
C ALA A 54 -7.99 4.33 -11.62
N PRO A 55 -7.10 5.32 -11.78
CA PRO A 55 -6.31 5.44 -13.01
C PRO A 55 -5.39 4.22 -13.19
N CYS A 56 -5.16 3.83 -14.45
CA CYS A 56 -4.13 2.85 -14.79
C CYS A 56 -2.79 3.28 -14.17
N GLY A 57 -2.04 2.33 -13.58
CA GLY A 57 -0.78 2.63 -12.88
C GLY A 57 -0.94 3.12 -11.44
N SER A 58 -2.12 2.98 -10.82
CA SER A 58 -2.32 3.35 -9.40
C SER A 58 -1.33 2.66 -8.45
N ILE A 59 -0.91 1.42 -8.74
CA ILE A 59 0.07 0.69 -7.93
C ILE A 59 1.46 1.34 -8.05
N ASP A 60 1.89 1.68 -9.27
CA ASP A 60 3.16 2.38 -9.49
C ASP A 60 3.19 3.72 -8.79
N HIS A 61 2.08 4.49 -8.87
CA HIS A 61 1.95 5.74 -8.15
C HIS A 61 2.03 5.55 -6.62
N ILE A 62 1.33 4.55 -6.07
CA ILE A 62 1.41 4.22 -4.64
C ILE A 62 2.84 3.88 -4.23
N ARG A 63 3.53 3.08 -5.06
CA ARG A 63 4.93 2.71 -4.82
C ARG A 63 5.83 3.93 -4.84
N ASP A 64 5.72 4.80 -5.84
CA ASP A 64 6.57 5.98 -5.96
C ASP A 64 6.31 7.00 -4.83
N VAL A 65 5.10 7.05 -4.26
CA VAL A 65 4.77 7.89 -3.10
C VAL A 65 5.32 7.30 -1.79
N LEU A 66 5.17 5.99 -1.59
CA LEU A 66 5.53 5.33 -0.33
C LEU A 66 7.01 4.93 -0.25
N ASP A 67 7.63 4.67 -1.39
CA ASP A 67 9.03 4.26 -1.51
C ASP A 67 9.69 4.96 -2.71
N PRO A 68 9.83 6.30 -2.66
CA PRO A 68 10.35 7.10 -3.78
C PRO A 68 11.79 6.73 -4.15
N GLN A 69 12.57 6.24 -3.17
CA GLN A 69 13.95 5.81 -3.36
C GLN A 69 14.06 4.35 -3.82
N ARG A 70 12.93 3.62 -3.89
CA ARG A 70 12.84 2.20 -4.29
C ARG A 70 13.79 1.32 -3.51
N PHE A 71 13.88 1.55 -2.21
CA PHE A 71 14.77 0.80 -1.33
C PHE A 71 14.13 -0.48 -0.78
N GLN A 72 12.83 -0.67 -0.94
CA GLN A 72 12.15 -1.84 -0.42
C GLN A 72 11.98 -2.92 -1.50
N ASP A 73 12.58 -4.08 -1.29
CA ASP A 73 12.44 -5.25 -2.20
C ASP A 73 11.13 -6.03 -2.01
N GLY A 74 10.15 -5.45 -1.29
CA GLY A 74 8.90 -6.11 -0.90
C GLY A 74 7.73 -5.90 -1.86
N TRP A 75 7.87 -5.08 -2.90
CA TRP A 75 6.80 -4.77 -3.84
C TRP A 75 6.49 -5.96 -4.76
N LEU A 76 5.21 -6.25 -4.95
CA LEU A 76 4.72 -7.33 -5.81
C LEU A 76 4.32 -6.75 -7.18
N THR A 77 4.66 -7.48 -8.25
CA THR A 77 4.31 -7.15 -9.65
C THR A 77 2.87 -7.43 -9.98
#